data_AF-A0A7J8BN42-F1
#
_entry.id   AF-A0A7J8BN42-F1
#
_cell.length_a   1.000
_cell.length_b   1.000
_cell.length_c   1.000
_cell.angle_alpha   90.00
_cell.angle_beta   90.00
_cell.angle_gamma   90.00
#
_symmetry.space_group_name_H-M   'P 1'
#
loop_
_entity.id
_entity.type
_entity.pdbx_description
1 polymer ?
#
loop_
_entity_poly.entity_id
_entity_poly.type
_entity_poly.pdbx_seq_one_letter_code
_entity_poly.pdbx_strand_id
1 'polypeptide(L)'
;MSVVLCFQRYPFEPPQIRFLTPIYHPNIDSAGRICLDILKLPPKGAWRPSLSIATALASIQLLMSEPNPDDPLMADISAEFKYNKPVFLKNARQWTEKHARQRQKGDEEELAGDFLAAGDPEAHSTAQKRKAGQPGGTEKKFCPGV
;
A
#
# COMPACT_ATOMS: atom_id res chain seq x y z
N MET A 1 10.94 -2.11 -8.23
CA MET A 1 10.04 -2.86 -7.32
C MET A 1 10.82 -3.28 -6.09
N SER A 2 10.28 -3.00 -4.91
CA SER A 2 10.93 -3.25 -3.63
C SER A 2 10.07 -4.17 -2.77
N VAL A 3 10.71 -5.13 -2.10
CA VAL A 3 10.12 -6.01 -1.10
C VAL A 3 10.89 -5.88 0.21
N VAL A 4 10.21 -6.12 1.33
CA VAL A 4 10.84 -6.24 2.66
C VAL A 4 10.88 -7.72 3.06
N LEU A 5 11.97 -8.14 3.70
CA LEU A 5 12.15 -9.49 4.22
C LEU A 5 12.37 -9.43 5.74
N CYS A 6 11.69 -10.29 6.50
CA CYS A 6 11.89 -10.45 7.94
C CYS A 6 12.24 -11.91 8.28
N PHE A 7 13.32 -12.12 9.02
CA PHE A 7 13.98 -13.43 9.19
C PHE A 7 13.85 -14.03 10.60
N GLN A 8 12.86 -13.62 11.41
CA GLN A 8 12.80 -13.97 12.84
C GLN A 8 12.92 -15.46 13.16
N ARG A 9 12.47 -16.33 12.25
CA ARG A 9 12.38 -17.79 12.45
C ARG A 9 13.03 -18.60 11.32
N TYR A 10 13.80 -17.93 10.47
CA TYR A 10 14.52 -18.57 9.38
C TYR A 10 15.63 -19.50 9.93
N PRO A 11 15.86 -20.69 9.35
CA PRO A 11 15.20 -21.26 8.16
C PRO A 11 13.99 -22.16 8.50
N PHE A 12 13.63 -22.32 9.76
CA PHE A 12 12.54 -23.22 10.16
C PHE A 12 11.16 -22.73 9.70
N GLU A 13 11.02 -21.40 9.59
CA GLU A 13 9.88 -20.74 8.96
C GLU A 13 10.37 -19.91 7.76
N PRO A 14 9.54 -19.73 6.72
CA PRO A 14 9.90 -18.87 5.61
C PRO A 14 10.15 -17.45 6.09
N PRO A 15 11.03 -16.68 5.43
CA PRO A 15 11.08 -15.26 5.68
C PRO A 15 9.72 -14.64 5.37
N GLN A 16 9.26 -13.70 6.19
CA GLN A 16 8.08 -12.93 5.83
C GLN A 16 8.47 -11.95 4.73
N ILE A 17 7.87 -12.10 3.55
CA ILE A 17 8.12 -11.24 2.38
C ILE A 17 6.86 -10.43 2.08
N ARG A 18 7.02 -9.12 1.92
CA ARG A 18 5.93 -8.23 1.50
C ARG A 18 6.40 -7.24 0.45
N PHE A 19 5.52 -6.92 -0.50
CA PHE A 19 5.74 -5.82 -1.43
C PHE A 19 5.60 -4.48 -0.71
N LEU A 20 6.62 -3.63 -0.84
CA LEU A 20 6.54 -2.22 -0.44
C LEU A 20 6.05 -1.36 -1.60
N THR A 21 6.43 -1.72 -2.83
CA THR A 21 5.92 -1.08 -4.04
C THR A 21 4.50 -1.57 -4.32
N PRO A 22 3.50 -0.69 -4.41
CA PRO A 22 2.15 -1.06 -4.84
C PRO A 22 2.17 -1.73 -6.21
N ILE A 23 1.38 -2.80 -6.39
CA ILE A 23 1.35 -3.62 -7.60
C ILE A 23 -0.07 -4.04 -7.94
N TYR A 24 -0.39 -4.07 -9.23
CA TYR A 24 -1.67 -4.58 -9.74
C TYR A 24 -1.49 -6.05 -10.13
N HIS A 25 -1.85 -6.97 -9.23
CA HIS A 25 -1.57 -8.39 -9.41
C HIS A 25 -2.62 -9.29 -8.73
N PRO A 26 -3.07 -10.41 -9.34
CA PRO A 26 -4.08 -11.29 -8.75
C PRO A 26 -3.70 -11.88 -7.38
N ASN A 27 -2.41 -12.23 -7.18
CA ASN A 27 -1.91 -12.89 -5.98
C ASN A 27 -1.21 -11.96 -4.97
N ILE A 28 -1.29 -10.64 -5.17
CA ILE A 28 -0.68 -9.66 -4.26
C ILE A 28 -1.72 -8.60 -3.92
N ASP A 29 -1.98 -8.39 -2.64
CA ASP A 29 -2.97 -7.41 -2.20
C ASP A 29 -2.41 -6.00 -1.98
N SER A 30 -3.29 -5.07 -1.63
CA SER A 30 -2.92 -3.66 -1.35
C SER A 30 -1.99 -3.47 -0.15
N ALA A 31 -1.92 -4.45 0.77
CA ALA A 31 -0.99 -4.47 1.89
C ALA A 31 0.35 -5.15 1.53
N GLY A 32 0.53 -5.56 0.27
CA GLY A 32 1.72 -6.21 -0.24
C GLY A 32 1.87 -7.66 0.23
N ARG A 33 0.82 -8.29 0.77
CA ARG A 33 0.83 -9.72 1.12
C ARG A 33 0.81 -10.55 -0.17
N ILE A 34 1.56 -11.64 -0.17
CA ILE A 34 1.73 -12.52 -1.33
C ILE A 34 1.04 -13.85 -1.04
N CYS A 35 0.19 -14.32 -1.94
CA CYS A 35 -0.27 -15.71 -1.89
C CYS A 35 0.68 -16.59 -2.72
N LEU A 36 1.57 -17.30 -2.03
CA LEU A 36 2.49 -18.26 -2.60
C LEU A 36 2.71 -19.38 -1.59
N ASP A 37 2.63 -20.63 -2.04
CA ASP A 37 2.65 -21.83 -1.20
C ASP A 37 4.00 -22.03 -0.48
N ILE A 38 5.12 -21.75 -1.15
CA ILE A 38 6.45 -21.85 -0.56
C ILE A 38 6.66 -20.82 0.56
N LEU A 39 5.84 -19.78 0.67
CA LEU A 39 5.89 -18.81 1.78
C LEU A 39 5.02 -19.22 2.97
N LYS A 40 4.46 -20.44 2.95
CA LYS A 40 3.61 -20.98 4.01
C LYS A 40 4.20 -22.30 4.53
N LEU A 41 4.03 -22.57 5.82
CA LEU A 41 4.42 -23.83 6.43
C LEU A 41 3.45 -24.97 6.05
N PRO A 42 3.92 -26.23 6.00
CA PRO A 42 3.05 -27.41 5.93
C PRO A 42 2.04 -27.44 7.10
N PRO A 43 0.85 -28.05 6.91
CA PRO A 43 0.37 -28.74 5.69
C PRO A 43 -0.22 -27.80 4.63
N LYS A 44 -0.32 -26.49 4.91
CA LYS A 44 -0.97 -25.51 4.03
C LYS A 44 -0.04 -24.89 2.98
N GLY A 45 1.22 -25.28 2.98
CA GLY A 45 2.27 -24.72 2.14
C GLY A 45 3.43 -25.68 1.96
N ALA A 46 4.42 -25.21 1.21
CA ALA A 46 5.53 -26.00 0.72
C ALA A 46 6.89 -25.55 1.27
N TRP A 47 6.91 -24.67 2.29
CA TRP A 47 8.19 -24.26 2.88
C TRP A 47 8.95 -25.45 3.47
N ARG A 48 10.25 -25.51 3.16
CA ARG A 48 11.21 -26.45 3.75
C ARG A 48 12.46 -25.67 4.15
N PRO A 49 13.11 -25.97 5.27
CA PRO A 49 14.35 -25.29 5.68
C PRO A 49 15.51 -25.39 4.67
N SER A 50 15.42 -26.31 3.71
CA SER A 50 16.36 -26.45 2.59
C SER A 50 16.12 -25.45 1.45
N LEU A 51 14.99 -24.73 1.43
CA LEU A 51 14.73 -23.70 0.44
C LEU A 51 15.53 -22.44 0.76
N SER A 52 16.16 -21.88 -0.26
CA SER A 52 16.93 -20.64 -0.13
C SER A 52 16.06 -19.41 -0.35
N ILE A 53 16.51 -18.27 0.17
CA ILE A 53 15.90 -16.96 -0.11
C ILE A 53 15.90 -16.68 -1.63
N ALA A 54 16.98 -17.06 -2.34
CA ALA A 54 17.08 -16.90 -3.78
C ALA A 54 15.99 -17.70 -4.51
N THR A 55 15.73 -18.93 -4.09
CA THR A 55 14.63 -19.76 -4.60
C THR A 55 13.28 -19.08 -4.35
N ALA A 56 13.06 -18.55 -3.14
CA ALA A 56 11.82 -17.85 -2.82
C ALA A 56 11.60 -16.60 -3.67
N LEU A 57 12.64 -15.79 -3.88
CA LEU A 57 12.57 -14.60 -4.73
C LEU A 57 12.35 -14.97 -6.21
N ALA A 58 13.00 -16.01 -6.71
CA ALA A 58 12.79 -16.50 -8.07
C ALA A 58 11.35 -16.99 -8.28
N SER A 59 10.76 -17.70 -7.31
CA SER A 59 9.36 -18.10 -7.36
C SER A 59 8.41 -16.90 -7.33
N ILE A 60 8.73 -15.83 -6.61
CA ILE A 60 7.96 -14.58 -6.64
C ILE A 60 8.06 -13.92 -8.03
N GLN A 61 9.23 -13.88 -8.66
CA GLN A 61 9.40 -13.35 -10.02
C GLN A 61 8.61 -14.17 -11.05
N LEU A 62 8.58 -15.49 -10.90
CA LEU A 62 7.75 -16.36 -11.72
C LEU A 62 6.27 -16.06 -11.51
N LEU A 63 5.82 -15.97 -10.25
CA LEU A 63 4.44 -15.62 -9.92
C LEU A 63 4.02 -14.27 -10.53
N MET A 64 4.90 -13.28 -10.54
CA MET A 64 4.64 -11.98 -11.18
C MET A 64 4.48 -12.07 -12.69
N SER A 65 5.16 -13.02 -13.33
CA SER A 65 5.09 -13.24 -14.78
C SER A 65 3.90 -14.13 -15.16
N GLU A 66 3.55 -15.05 -14.26
CA GLU A 66 2.53 -16.07 -14.42
C GLU A 66 1.62 -16.10 -13.18
N PRO A 67 0.63 -15.19 -13.09
CA PRO A 67 -0.31 -15.16 -11.98
C PRO A 67 -1.07 -16.49 -11.86
N ASN A 68 -1.35 -16.93 -10.63
CA ASN A 68 -2.19 -18.09 -10.36
C ASN A 68 -3.63 -17.64 -10.05
N PRO A 69 -4.57 -17.79 -10.98
CA PRO A 69 -5.89 -17.19 -10.81
C PRO A 69 -6.87 -18.13 -10.07
N ASP A 70 -6.42 -19.30 -9.60
CA ASP A 70 -7.20 -20.25 -8.81
C ASP A 70 -7.04 -20.06 -7.30
N ASP A 71 -5.99 -19.33 -6.86
CA ASP A 71 -5.81 -18.89 -5.47
C ASP A 71 -5.50 -17.37 -5.41
N PRO A 72 -6.44 -16.50 -5.86
CA PRO A 72 -6.21 -15.05 -5.89
C PRO A 72 -6.43 -14.39 -4.52
N LEU A 73 -5.67 -13.34 -4.25
CA LEU A 73 -5.98 -12.38 -3.17
C LEU A 73 -6.89 -11.26 -3.65
N MET A 74 -6.79 -10.92 -4.93
CA MET A 74 -7.56 -9.87 -5.59
C MET A 74 -8.47 -10.50 -6.65
N ALA A 75 -9.71 -10.81 -6.26
CA ALA A 75 -10.66 -11.56 -7.10
C ALA A 75 -11.07 -10.80 -8.37
N ASP A 76 -11.20 -9.48 -8.26
CA ASP A 76 -11.46 -8.54 -9.36
C ASP A 76 -10.32 -8.56 -10.40
N ILE A 77 -9.07 -8.40 -9.94
CA ILE A 77 -7.89 -8.44 -10.80
C ILE A 77 -7.73 -9.83 -11.43
N SER A 78 -8.02 -10.89 -10.68
CA SER A 78 -8.02 -12.28 -11.18
C SER A 78 -9.04 -12.49 -12.30
N ALA A 79 -10.27 -12.01 -12.12
CA ALA A 79 -11.31 -12.09 -13.14
C ALA A 79 -10.93 -11.31 -14.40
N GLU A 80 -10.39 -10.10 -14.25
CA GLU A 80 -9.86 -9.31 -15.38
C GLU A 80 -8.72 -10.06 -16.10
N PHE A 81 -7.81 -10.68 -15.36
CA PHE A 81 -6.74 -11.51 -15.93
C PHE A 81 -7.29 -12.73 -16.72
N LYS A 82 -8.29 -13.44 -16.18
CA LYS A 82 -8.90 -14.62 -16.82
C LYS A 82 -9.70 -14.25 -18.07
N TYR A 83 -10.50 -13.19 -18.02
CA TYR A 83 -11.51 -12.90 -19.04
C TYR A 83 -11.20 -11.70 -19.93
N ASN A 84 -10.28 -10.81 -19.53
CA ASN A 84 -9.91 -9.62 -20.30
C ASN A 84 -8.41 -9.28 -20.14
N LYS A 85 -7.56 -10.21 -20.57
CA LYS A 85 -6.10 -10.10 -20.49
C LYS A 85 -5.53 -8.79 -21.08
N PRO A 86 -6.02 -8.24 -22.21
CA PRO A 86 -5.53 -6.94 -22.72
C PRO A 86 -5.72 -5.77 -21.74
N VAL A 87 -6.87 -5.71 -21.06
CA VAL A 87 -7.14 -4.67 -20.06
C VAL A 87 -6.26 -4.87 -18.82
N PHE A 88 -6.13 -6.12 -18.35
CA PHE A 88 -5.20 -6.45 -17.26
C PHE A 88 -3.78 -5.95 -17.55
N LEU A 89 -3.24 -6.24 -18.75
CA LEU A 89 -1.89 -5.84 -19.13
C LEU A 89 -1.74 -4.31 -19.20
N LYS A 90 -2.76 -3.60 -19.68
CA LYS A 90 -2.79 -2.13 -19.70
C LYS A 90 -2.75 -1.57 -18.27
N ASN A 91 -3.60 -2.07 -17.38
CA ASN A 91 -3.68 -1.61 -15.99
C ASN A 91 -2.38 -1.92 -15.22
N ALA A 92 -1.84 -3.15 -15.37
CA ALA A 92 -0.58 -3.56 -14.77
C ALA A 92 0.60 -2.68 -15.22
N ARG A 93 0.64 -2.31 -16.51
CA ARG A 93 1.64 -1.37 -17.04
C ARG A 93 1.49 0.01 -16.39
N GLN A 94 0.29 0.58 -16.36
CA GLN A 94 0.04 1.90 -15.76
C GLN A 94 0.44 1.94 -14.28
N TRP A 95 0.13 0.89 -13.52
CA TRP A 95 0.56 0.76 -12.13
C TRP A 95 2.08 0.69 -12.00
N THR A 96 2.75 -0.08 -12.86
CA THR A 96 4.21 -0.18 -12.89
C THR A 96 4.84 1.19 -13.19
N GLU A 97 4.30 1.93 -14.15
CA GLU A 97 4.76 3.28 -14.49
C GLU A 97 4.60 4.27 -13.33
N LYS A 98 3.49 4.18 -12.59
CA LYS A 98 3.18 5.06 -11.47
C LYS A 98 3.98 4.76 -10.20
N HIS A 99 4.24 3.48 -9.92
CA HIS A 99 4.72 3.05 -8.60
C HIS A 99 6.13 2.44 -8.60
N ALA A 100 6.58 1.87 -9.73
CA ALA A 100 7.80 1.08 -9.77
C ALA A 100 8.95 1.72 -10.56
N ARG A 101 8.75 2.93 -11.13
CA ARG A 101 9.83 3.71 -11.75
C ARG A 101 10.76 4.29 -10.68
N GLN A 102 12.04 4.38 -11.00
CA GLN A 102 13.00 5.09 -10.16
C GLN A 102 12.65 6.58 -10.20
N ARG A 103 12.46 7.20 -9.03
CA ARG A 103 12.44 8.66 -8.92
C ARG A 103 13.80 9.18 -9.35
N GLN A 104 13.83 10.10 -10.31
CA GLN A 104 15.05 10.86 -10.56
C GLN A 104 15.18 11.88 -9.43
N LYS A 105 16.42 12.15 -9.00
CA LYS A 105 16.73 13.03 -7.86
C LYS A 105 16.51 14.52 -8.17
N GLY A 106 15.63 14.86 -9.12
CA GLY A 106 15.37 16.21 -9.60
C GLY A 106 13.91 16.67 -9.50
N ASP A 107 12.99 15.81 -9.04
CA ASP A 107 11.55 16.09 -9.04
C ASP A 107 11.05 16.72 -7.73
N GLU A 108 11.94 16.98 -6.76
CA GLU A 108 11.59 17.49 -5.43
C GLU A 108 11.54 19.03 -5.35
N GLU A 109 12.03 19.75 -6.36
CA GLU A 109 12.16 21.22 -6.31
C GLU A 109 10.98 21.98 -6.95
N GLU A 110 10.15 21.34 -7.79
CA GLU A 110 9.06 22.04 -8.51
C GLU A 110 7.74 22.13 -7.72
N LEU A 111 7.51 21.28 -6.70
CA LEU A 111 6.24 21.27 -5.96
C LEU A 111 6.20 22.26 -4.77
N ALA A 112 7.31 22.93 -4.48
CA ALA A 112 7.38 23.95 -3.41
C ALA A 112 7.17 25.39 -3.90
N GLY A 113 7.15 25.62 -5.23
CA GLY A 113 7.17 26.96 -5.82
C GLY A 113 5.82 27.65 -5.97
N ASP A 114 4.69 26.93 -5.87
CA ASP A 114 3.40 27.46 -6.34
C ASP A 114 2.47 28.01 -5.23
N PHE A 115 3.00 28.25 -4.02
CA PHE A 115 2.19 28.72 -2.88
C PHE A 115 2.49 30.14 -2.35
N LEU A 116 3.30 30.96 -3.02
CA LEU A 116 3.60 32.32 -2.54
C LEU A 116 3.63 33.36 -3.67
N ALA A 117 2.46 33.74 -4.19
CA ALA A 117 2.30 35.00 -4.92
C ALA A 117 0.85 35.53 -4.87
N ALA A 118 0.39 35.91 -3.69
CA ALA A 118 -0.70 36.88 -3.55
C ALA A 118 -0.42 37.73 -2.31
N GLY A 119 0.07 38.94 -2.54
CA GLY A 119 0.48 39.88 -1.49
C GLY A 119 -0.70 40.55 -0.77
N ASP A 120 -0.43 40.94 0.47
CA ASP A 120 -1.25 41.85 1.27
C ASP A 120 -1.33 43.27 0.66
N PRO A 121 -2.39 44.02 0.97
CA PRO A 121 -2.17 45.28 1.67
C PRO A 121 -3.09 45.51 2.88
N GLU A 122 -2.55 46.27 3.83
CA GLU A 122 -3.04 46.59 5.17
C GLU A 122 -4.43 47.27 5.30
N ALA A 123 -5.07 46.88 6.41
CA ALA A 123 -5.83 47.64 7.43
C ALA A 123 -6.61 48.93 7.10
N HIS A 124 -7.88 48.94 7.51
CA HIS A 124 -8.48 50.12 8.17
C HIS A 124 -9.52 49.74 9.23
N SER A 125 -9.38 50.37 10.40
CA SER A 125 -10.18 50.23 11.62
C SER A 125 -11.54 50.93 11.53
N THR A 126 -12.60 50.34 12.09
CA THR A 126 -13.62 51.10 12.84
C THR A 126 -14.38 50.20 13.82
N ALA A 127 -14.49 50.68 15.06
CA ALA A 127 -15.23 50.08 16.16
C ALA A 127 -16.76 50.28 16.02
N GLN A 128 -17.57 49.33 16.54
CA GLN A 128 -18.69 49.60 17.48
C GLN A 128 -19.51 48.34 17.88
N LYS A 129 -19.39 47.96 19.17
CA LYS A 129 -20.45 48.01 20.21
C LYS A 129 -21.56 46.91 20.33
N ARG A 130 -21.44 46.13 21.42
CA ARG A 130 -22.46 45.47 22.32
C ARG A 130 -23.12 44.18 21.79
N LYS A 131 -23.44 43.14 22.59
CA LYS A 131 -23.91 43.06 24.00
C LYS A 131 -23.66 41.65 24.59
N ALA A 132 -23.63 41.59 25.92
CA ALA A 132 -23.20 40.48 26.78
C ALA A 132 -24.15 39.26 26.90
N GLY A 133 -23.57 38.11 27.30
CA GLY A 133 -24.28 36.98 27.92
C GLY A 133 -23.43 35.71 28.04
N GLN A 134 -22.89 35.42 29.23
CA GLN A 134 -22.34 34.14 29.71
C GLN A 134 -22.79 33.98 31.17
N PRO A 135 -22.57 32.85 31.89
CA PRO A 135 -22.28 31.46 31.47
C PRO A 135 -23.08 30.41 32.29
N GLY A 136 -22.82 29.12 32.06
CA GLY A 136 -23.12 28.02 32.99
C GLY A 136 -23.52 26.76 32.23
N GLY A 137 -22.87 25.60 32.31
CA GLY A 137 -21.97 25.06 33.32
C GLY A 137 -22.59 23.76 33.85
N THR A 138 -22.04 22.59 33.48
CA THR A 138 -21.78 21.39 34.33
C THR A 138 -21.64 20.10 33.49
N GLU A 139 -20.46 19.50 33.59
CA GLU A 139 -20.15 18.10 33.27
C GLU A 139 -21.01 17.12 34.07
N LYS A 140 -21.41 15.97 33.47
CA LYS A 140 -21.50 14.60 34.09
C LYS A 140 -21.42 13.56 32.94
N LYS A 141 -20.33 12.79 32.82
CA LYS A 141 -20.08 11.42 33.33
C LYS A 141 -21.01 10.32 32.76
N PHE A 142 -20.39 9.33 32.08
CA PHE A 142 -20.41 7.85 32.27
C PHE A 142 -21.80 7.17 32.47
N CYS A 143 -22.21 6.04 31.86
CA CYS A 143 -21.63 4.68 31.80
C CYS A 143 -22.31 3.82 30.66
N PRO A 144 -22.35 2.44 30.64
CA PRO A 144 -21.96 1.61 29.48
C PRO A 144 -23.04 0.62 28.95
N GLY A 145 -22.70 -0.13 27.89
CA GLY A 145 -23.03 -1.56 27.71
C GLY A 145 -24.45 -1.99 27.33
N VAL A 146 -24.57 -2.56 26.11
CA VAL A 146 -25.20 -3.86 25.81
C VAL A 146 -24.34 -4.54 24.76
#